data_AF-A0A1W2H7G0-F1
#
_entry.id   AF-A0A1W2H7G0-F1
#
_cell.length_a   1.000
_cell.length_b   1.000
_cell.length_c   1.000
_cell.angle_alpha   90.00
_cell.angle_beta   90.00
_cell.angle_gamma   90.00
#
_symmetry.space_group_name_H-M   'P 1'
#
loop_
_entity.id
_entity.type
_entity.pdbx_description
1 polymer ?
#
loop_
_entity_poly.entity_id
_entity_poly.type
_entity_poly.pdbx_seq_one_letter_code
_entity_poly.pdbx_strand_id
1 'polypeptide(L)'
;MNAADLEKVYETLLSVPGMNDPVKVDLKIPRKTVLLLTEVLRKGMSPEIQSKGFGMADSLSENTKNELNAIIEESLEKAGLMELSGRLRGWGEAFFLYFLINFVIQNLTTSDLTQ
;
A
#
# COMPACT_ATOMS: atom_id res chain seq x y z
N MET A 1 -13.64 -16.53 -16.84
CA MET A 1 -12.18 -16.72 -16.71
C MET A 1 -11.91 -17.08 -15.27
N ASN A 2 -11.25 -18.21 -15.02
CA ASN A 2 -10.87 -18.60 -13.66
C ASN A 2 -9.54 -17.92 -13.27
N ALA A 3 -9.24 -17.77 -11.99
CA ALA A 3 -8.03 -17.10 -11.50
C ALA A 3 -6.74 -17.74 -12.09
N ALA A 4 -6.73 -19.06 -12.27
CA ALA A 4 -5.63 -19.81 -12.87
C ALA A 4 -5.37 -19.48 -14.36
N ASP A 5 -6.40 -19.06 -15.11
CA ASP A 5 -6.21 -18.64 -16.51
C ASP A 5 -5.60 -17.24 -16.56
N LEU A 6 -5.92 -16.38 -15.58
CA LEU A 6 -5.42 -15.02 -15.48
C LEU A 6 -3.94 -15.01 -15.10
N GLU A 7 -3.54 -15.85 -14.15
CA GLU A 7 -2.15 -16.05 -13.73
C GLU A 7 -1.25 -16.47 -14.91
N LYS A 8 -1.67 -17.47 -15.70
CA LYS A 8 -0.92 -17.92 -16.88
C LYS A 8 -0.75 -16.85 -17.95
N VAL A 9 -1.79 -16.04 -18.17
CA VAL A 9 -1.71 -14.89 -19.09
C VAL A 9 -0.70 -13.88 -18.58
N TYR A 10 -0.67 -13.61 -17.26
CA TYR A 10 0.31 -12.72 -16.67
C TYR A 10 1.74 -13.25 -16.75
N GLU A 11 1.99 -14.51 -16.44
CA GLU A 11 3.31 -15.13 -16.60
C GLU A 11 3.81 -15.04 -18.05
N THR A 12 2.90 -15.24 -19.02
CA THR A 12 3.23 -15.13 -20.44
C THR A 12 3.55 -13.68 -20.84
N LEU A 13 2.80 -12.69 -20.33
CA LEU A 13 3.08 -11.27 -20.59
C LEU A 13 4.40 -10.80 -19.95
N LEU A 14 4.70 -11.28 -18.74
CA LEU A 14 5.93 -10.91 -18.01
C LEU A 14 7.17 -11.63 -18.53
N SER A 15 7.02 -12.73 -19.29
CA SER A 15 8.12 -13.44 -19.95
C SER A 15 8.51 -12.86 -21.32
N VAL A 16 7.86 -11.77 -21.76
CA VAL A 16 8.27 -11.05 -22.97
C VAL A 16 9.68 -10.48 -22.78
N PRO A 17 10.60 -10.68 -23.74
CA PRO A 17 11.94 -10.09 -23.65
C PRO A 17 11.85 -8.56 -23.60
N GLY A 18 12.64 -7.95 -22.72
CA GLY A 18 12.65 -6.50 -22.48
C GLY A 18 11.75 -6.02 -21.33
N MET A 19 10.97 -6.90 -20.70
CA MET A 19 10.15 -6.54 -19.52
C MET A 19 10.97 -6.17 -18.27
N ASN A 20 12.27 -6.51 -18.24
CA ASN A 20 13.21 -6.13 -17.20
C ASN A 20 14.10 -4.94 -17.61
N ASP A 21 13.88 -4.36 -18.79
CA ASP A 21 14.72 -3.26 -19.26
C ASP A 21 14.39 -1.97 -18.48
N PRO A 22 15.40 -1.24 -17.98
CA PRO A 22 15.17 -0.03 -17.22
C PRO A 22 14.60 1.07 -18.10
N VAL A 23 13.46 1.64 -17.70
CA VAL A 23 12.81 2.75 -18.39
C VAL A 23 12.89 4.03 -17.56
N LYS A 24 13.16 5.17 -18.21
CA LYS A 24 13.11 6.48 -17.57
C LYS A 24 11.69 7.01 -17.58
N VAL A 25 11.12 7.26 -16.39
CA VAL A 25 9.79 7.85 -16.24
C VAL A 25 9.93 9.31 -15.80
N ASP A 26 9.57 10.26 -16.67
CA ASP A 26 9.50 11.69 -16.34
C ASP A 26 8.07 12.07 -15.95
N LEU A 27 7.85 12.45 -14.69
CA LEU A 27 6.54 12.79 -14.15
C LEU A 27 6.52 14.24 -13.67
N LYS A 28 5.61 15.05 -14.23
CA LYS A 28 5.31 16.41 -13.77
C LYS A 28 3.90 16.44 -13.18
N ILE A 29 3.78 16.03 -11.92
CA ILE A 29 2.52 15.98 -11.19
C ILE A 29 2.55 16.86 -9.94
N PRO A 30 1.41 17.43 -9.51
CA PRO A 30 1.38 18.26 -8.31
C PRO A 30 1.62 17.41 -7.05
N ARG A 31 2.16 18.04 -6.00
CA ARG A 31 2.49 17.41 -4.71
C ARG A 31 1.34 16.56 -4.13
N LYS A 32 0.09 17.03 -4.25
CA LYS A 32 -1.09 16.28 -3.83
C LYS A 32 -1.21 14.93 -4.55
N THR A 33 -0.96 14.90 -5.85
CA THR A 33 -1.03 13.67 -6.65
C THR A 33 0.11 12.73 -6.31
N VAL A 34 1.33 13.24 -6.05
CA VAL A 34 2.44 12.41 -5.57
C VAL A 34 2.05 11.70 -4.26
N LEU A 35 1.50 12.45 -3.30
CA LEU A 35 1.09 11.89 -2.02
C LEU A 35 0.02 10.79 -2.18
N LEU A 36 -1.03 11.07 -2.95
CA LEU A 36 -2.10 10.09 -3.21
C LEU A 36 -1.59 8.86 -3.98
N LEU A 37 -0.72 9.06 -4.96
CA LEU A 37 -0.10 7.97 -5.73
C LEU A 37 0.68 7.04 -4.80
N THR A 38 1.53 7.61 -3.95
CA THR A 38 2.34 6.83 -3.01
C THR A 38 1.49 6.05 -2.01
N GLU A 39 0.36 6.62 -1.58
CA GLU A 39 -0.57 5.95 -0.67
C GLU A 39 -1.30 4.79 -1.35
N VAL A 40 -1.76 4.98 -2.59
CA VAL A 40 -2.39 3.92 -3.39
C VAL A 40 -1.41 2.79 -3.67
N LEU A 41 -0.16 3.09 -4.01
CA LEU A 41 0.88 2.07 -4.23
C LEU A 41 1.15 1.27 -2.96
N ARG A 42 1.33 1.93 -1.79
CA ARG A 42 1.51 1.24 -0.51
C ARG A 42 0.32 0.35 -0.17
N LYS A 43 -0.89 0.85 -0.38
CA LYS A 43 -2.12 0.08 -0.14
C LYS A 43 -2.24 -1.10 -1.09
N GLY A 44 -1.88 -0.94 -2.36
CA GLY A 44 -1.85 -2.02 -3.34
C GLY A 44 -0.83 -3.12 -3.04
N MET A 45 0.24 -2.79 -2.31
CA MET A 45 1.23 -3.75 -1.81
C MET A 45 0.84 -4.38 -0.47
N SER A 46 -0.29 -4.01 0.14
CA SER A 46 -0.67 -4.56 1.44
C SER A 46 -1.16 -6.01 1.33
N PRO A 47 -0.87 -6.87 2.31
CA PRO A 47 -1.30 -8.27 2.30
C PRO A 47 -2.83 -8.41 2.36
N GLU A 48 -3.51 -7.39 2.90
CA GLU A 48 -4.98 -7.33 2.99
C GLU A 48 -5.65 -7.20 1.62
N ILE A 49 -4.98 -6.57 0.65
CA ILE A 49 -5.45 -6.48 -0.73
C ILE A 49 -5.04 -7.71 -1.53
N GLN A 50 -3.86 -8.28 -1.26
CA GLN A 50 -3.39 -9.52 -1.90
C GLN A 50 -4.31 -10.73 -1.58
N SER A 51 -4.88 -10.79 -0.38
CA SER A 51 -5.82 -11.88 -0.04
C SER A 51 -7.17 -11.83 -0.79
N LYS A 52 -7.46 -10.72 -1.50
CA LYS A 52 -8.74 -10.51 -2.20
C LYS A 52 -8.68 -10.81 -3.71
N GLY A 53 -7.58 -11.38 -4.21
CA GLY A 53 -7.50 -11.88 -5.58
C GLY A 53 -7.46 -10.79 -6.65
N PHE A 54 -6.98 -9.59 -6.32
CA PHE A 54 -7.09 -8.42 -7.19
C PHE A 54 -5.86 -8.24 -8.08
N GLY A 55 -5.78 -9.05 -9.15
CA GLY A 55 -4.84 -8.86 -10.27
C GLY A 55 -3.35 -9.01 -9.92
N MET A 56 -2.46 -8.51 -10.80
CA MET A 56 -0.98 -8.60 -10.74
C MET A 56 -0.31 -8.29 -9.38
N ALA A 57 -1.05 -7.77 -8.40
CA ALA A 57 -0.56 -7.55 -7.05
C ALA A 57 -0.25 -8.87 -6.30
N ASP A 58 -0.95 -9.96 -6.63
CA ASP A 58 -0.75 -11.28 -6.01
C ASP A 58 0.54 -11.97 -6.49
N SER A 59 1.06 -11.57 -7.65
CA SER A 59 2.30 -12.09 -8.24
C SER A 59 3.51 -11.18 -8.02
N LEU A 60 3.40 -10.13 -7.20
CA LEU A 60 4.51 -9.23 -6.89
C LEU A 60 5.59 -9.97 -6.09
N SER A 61 6.74 -10.18 -6.72
CA SER A 61 7.94 -10.66 -6.03
C SER A 61 8.41 -9.65 -4.98
N GLU A 62 9.10 -10.12 -3.94
CA GLU A 62 9.72 -9.24 -2.93
C GLU A 62 10.68 -8.22 -3.57
N ASN A 63 11.35 -8.59 -4.66
CA ASN A 63 12.22 -7.66 -5.39
C ASN A 63 11.43 -6.50 -5.99
N THR A 64 10.30 -6.79 -6.64
CA THR A 64 9.44 -5.76 -7.23
C THR A 64 8.83 -4.86 -6.15
N LYS A 65 8.47 -5.41 -4.98
CA LYS A 65 8.01 -4.62 -3.82
C LYS A 65 9.09 -3.65 -3.35
N ASN A 66 10.35 -4.08 -3.31
CA ASN A 66 11.47 -3.22 -2.91
C ASN A 66 11.72 -2.09 -3.93
N GLU A 67 11.65 -2.39 -5.23
CA GLU A 67 11.75 -1.39 -6.30
C GLU A 67 10.61 -0.36 -6.22
N LEU A 68 9.37 -0.81 -6.01
CA LEU A 68 8.22 0.07 -5.80
C LEU A 68 8.37 0.95 -4.55
N ASN A 69 8.89 0.40 -3.44
CA ASN A 69 9.18 1.18 -2.24
C ASN A 69 10.25 2.25 -2.50
N ALA A 70 11.31 1.92 -3.25
CA ALA A 70 12.33 2.89 -3.62
C ALA A 70 11.75 4.04 -4.47
N ILE A 71 10.89 3.73 -5.45
CA ILE A 71 10.18 4.74 -6.26
C ILE A 71 9.33 5.66 -5.39
N ILE A 72 8.64 5.09 -4.41
CA ILE A 72 7.80 5.87 -3.47
C ILE A 72 8.65 6.82 -2.64
N GLU A 73 9.76 6.34 -2.08
CA GLU A 73 10.67 7.14 -1.27
C GLU A 73 11.30 8.27 -2.08
N GLU A 74 11.82 7.97 -3.27
CA GLU A 74 12.40 8.96 -4.18
C GLU A 74 11.37 10.00 -4.63
N SER A 75 10.13 9.57 -4.90
CA SER A 75 9.03 10.48 -5.29
C SER A 75 8.65 11.43 -4.16
N LEU A 76 8.58 10.92 -2.93
CA LEU A 76 8.28 11.72 -1.74
C LEU A 76 9.42 12.68 -1.40
N GLU A 77 10.66 12.24 -1.55
CA GLU A 77 11.85 13.07 -1.36
C GLU A 77 11.88 14.23 -2.37
N LYS A 78 11.75 13.92 -3.67
CA LYS A 78 11.70 14.93 -4.74
C LYS A 78 10.54 15.92 -4.58
N ALA A 79 9.41 15.47 -4.05
CA ALA A 79 8.26 16.33 -3.79
C ALA A 79 8.38 17.16 -2.50
N GLY A 80 9.34 16.84 -1.61
CA GLY A 80 9.47 17.44 -0.28
C GLY A 80 8.37 17.01 0.69
N LEU A 81 7.82 15.80 0.52
CA LEU A 81 6.65 15.29 1.24
C LEU A 81 6.97 14.11 2.17
N MET A 82 8.24 13.69 2.25
CA MET A 82 8.65 12.53 3.04
C MET A 82 8.20 12.64 4.51
N GLU A 83 8.49 13.77 5.16
CA GLU A 83 8.09 14.03 6.55
C GLU A 83 6.55 14.05 6.70
N LEU A 84 5.84 14.74 5.80
CA LEU A 84 4.37 14.85 5.86
C LEU A 84 3.72 13.47 5.73
N SER A 85 4.20 12.64 4.81
CA SER A 85 3.69 11.28 4.61
C SER A 85 3.90 10.40 5.84
N GLY A 86 5.05 10.54 6.53
CA GLY A 86 5.35 9.83 7.77
C GLY A 86 4.42 10.25 8.92
N ARG A 87 4.19 11.57 9.07
CA ARG A 87 3.28 12.10 10.09
C ARG A 87 1.84 11.63 9.90
N LEU A 88 1.34 11.63 8.66
CA LEU A 88 0.00 11.13 8.33
C LEU A 88 -0.16 9.65 8.69
N ARG A 89 0.88 8.84 8.47
CA ARG A 89 0.86 7.42 8.86
C ARG A 89 0.83 7.24 10.37
N GLY A 90 1.67 7.99 11.09
CA GLY A 90 1.68 7.98 12.55
C GLY A 90 0.34 8.39 13.16
N TRP A 91 -0.42 9.27 12.50
CA TRP A 91 -1.78 9.61 12.93
C TRP A 91 -2.76 8.45 12.80
N GLY A 92 -2.63 7.60 11.76
CA GLY A 92 -3.47 6.41 11.61
C GLY A 92 -3.29 5.40 12.75
N GLU A 93 -2.03 5.12 13.11
CA GLU A 93 -1.70 4.18 14.20
C GLU A 93 -2.12 4.71 15.57
N ALA A 94 -1.85 5.99 15.85
CA ALA A 94 -2.25 6.63 17.10
C ALA A 94 -3.78 6.72 17.24
N PHE A 95 -4.50 6.97 16.15
CA PHE A 95 -5.96 6.98 16.13
C PHE A 95 -6.54 5.59 16.42
N PHE A 96 -5.92 4.53 15.90
CA PHE A 96 -6.34 3.15 16.17
C PHE A 96 -6.16 2.75 17.64
N LEU A 97 -5.04 3.13 18.26
CA LEU A 97 -4.83 2.92 19.70
C LEU A 97 -5.81 3.72 20.56
N TYR A 98 -6.04 5.00 20.21
CA TYR A 98 -7.03 5.82 20.90
C TYR A 98 -8.44 5.24 20.78
N PHE A 99 -8.81 4.75 19.59
CA PHE A 99 -10.09 4.09 19.35
C PHE A 99 -10.21 2.78 20.13
N LEU A 100 -9.16 1.93 20.13
CA LEU A 100 -9.13 0.69 20.91
C LEU A 100 -9.25 0.94 22.41
N ILE A 101 -8.52 1.92 22.94
CA ILE A 101 -8.59 2.28 24.36
C ILE A 101 -10.01 2.76 24.71
N ASN A 102 -10.61 3.64 23.90
CA ASN A 102 -11.99 4.08 24.13
C ASN A 102 -13.00 2.94 24.00
N PHE A 103 -12.84 2.04 23.02
CA PHE A 103 -13.70 0.88 22.83
C PHE A 103 -13.62 -0.10 24.01
N VAL A 104 -12.42 -0.37 24.52
CA VAL A 104 -12.20 -1.23 25.69
C VAL A 104 -12.78 -0.61 26.96
N ILE A 105 -12.58 0.70 27.18
CA ILE A 105 -13.16 1.41 28.33
C ILE A 105 -14.69 1.33 28.30
N GLN A 106 -15.32 1.59 27.15
CA GLN A 106 -16.79 1.53 27.02
C GLN A 106 -17.35 0.12 27.34
N ASN A 107 -16.69 -0.95 26.87
CA ASN A 107 -17.13 -2.33 27.10
C ASN A 107 -16.86 -2.83 28.55
N LEU A 108 -15.86 -2.29 29.24
CA LEU A 108 -15.60 -2.59 30.67
C LEU A 108 -16.60 -1.88 31.59
N THR A 109 -17.01 -0.64 31.30
CA THR A 109 -18.00 0.08 32.11
C THR A 109 -19.42 -0.52 32.08
N THR A 110 -19.73 -1.39 31.10
CA THR A 110 -21.04 -2.05 31.01
C THR A 110 -21.14 -3.37 31.78
N SER A 111 -20.02 -3.90 32.31
CA SER A 111 -20.02 -5.19 33.03
C SER A 111 -20.26 -5.05 34.55
N ASP A 112 -20.15 -3.85 35.13
CA ASP A 112 -20.29 -3.62 36.58
C ASP A 112 -21.67 -3.11 37.04
N LEU A 113 -22.65 -2.94 36.13
CA LEU A 113 -24.02 -2.47 36.47
C LEU A 113 -25.08 -3.58 36.46
N THR A 114 -24.67 -4.84 36.60
CA THR A 114 -25.59 -5.96 36.82
C THR A 114 -25.13 -6.82 38.01
N GLN A 115 -25.03 -6.20 39.18
CA GLN A 115 -25.23 -6.88 40.47
C GLN A 115 -26.14 -6.03 41.36
#